data_AF-A0A8T4J1L7-F1
#
_entry.id   AF-A0A8T4J1L7-F1
#
_cell.length_a   1.000
_cell.length_b   1.000
_cell.length_c   1.000
_cell.angle_alpha   90.00
_cell.angle_beta   90.00
_cell.angle_gamma   90.00
#
_symmetry.space_group_name_H-M   'P 1'
#
loop_
_entity.id
_entity.type
_entity.pdbx_description
1 polymer ?
#
loop_
_entity_poly.entity_id
_entity_poly.type
_entity_poly.pdbx_seq_one_letter_code
_entity_poly.pdbx_strand_id
1 'polypeptide(L)' 'MREVRILALCPPRHTDPVSARLLRALAQPGLAGLQVEVCHVPYGFRTFSDAADSAPSPEARALLARAEEADAFITAS' A
#
# COMPACT_ATOMS: atom_id res chain seq x y z
N MET A 1 -16.24 -17.54 5.78
CA MET A 1 -15.02 -17.50 4.94
C MET A 1 -14.09 -16.46 5.54
N ARG A 2 -12.78 -16.73 5.63
CA ARG A 2 -11.81 -15.71 6.04
C ARG A 2 -11.70 -14.69 4.90
N GLU A 3 -11.77 -13.41 5.24
CA GLU A 3 -11.53 -12.31 4.31
C GLU A 3 -10.01 -12.18 4.07
N VAL A 4 -9.60 -12.07 2.81
CA VAL A 4 -8.20 -11.90 2.39
C VAL A 4 -7.90 -10.41 2.35
N ARG A 5 -6.92 -9.98 3.14
CA ARG A 5 -6.50 -8.58 3.27
C ARG A 5 -5.41 -8.29 2.24
N ILE A 6 -5.67 -7.37 1.33
CA ILE A 6 -4.74 -6.99 0.26
C ILE A 6 -4.30 -5.54 0.48
N LEU A 7 -3.00 -5.32 0.59
CA LEU A 7 -2.44 -3.97 0.63
C LEU A 7 -2.02 -3.53 -0.77
N ALA A 8 -2.70 -2.50 -1.30
CA ALA A 8 -2.40 -1.91 -2.60
C ALA A 8 -1.54 -0.65 -2.43
N LEU A 9 -0.28 -0.70 -2.88
CA LEU A 9 0.63 0.43 -2.86
C LEU A 9 0.43 1.26 -4.13
N CYS A 10 -0.11 2.47 -3.94
CA CYS A 10 -0.29 3.45 -4.99
C CYS A 10 0.88 4.44 -4.96
N PRO A 11 1.57 4.68 -6.09
CA PRO A 11 2.57 5.74 -6.18
C PRO A 11 1.92 7.13 -5.97
N PRO A 12 2.73 8.18 -5.77
CA PRO A 12 2.25 9.54 -5.57
C PRO A 12 1.20 9.94 -6.63
N ARG A 13 0.13 10.61 -6.22
CA ARG A 13 -1.04 10.91 -7.08
C ARG A 13 -0.73 11.67 -8.38
N HIS A 14 0.45 12.25 -8.50
CA HIS A 14 0.88 13.04 -9.66
C HIS A 14 1.65 12.23 -10.70
N THR A 15 2.08 10.99 -10.40
CA THR A 15 2.94 10.21 -11.30
C THR A 15 2.17 9.21 -12.16
N ASP A 16 1.03 8.69 -11.70
CA ASP A 16 0.21 7.78 -12.53
C ASP A 16 -1.29 7.78 -12.16
N PRO A 17 -2.12 8.52 -12.91
CA PRO A 17 -3.56 8.57 -12.67
C PRO A 17 -4.31 7.27 -13.07
N VAL A 18 -3.73 6.45 -13.96
CA VAL A 18 -4.36 5.20 -14.43
C VAL A 18 -4.20 4.11 -13.38
N SER A 19 -2.99 3.93 -12.85
CA SER A 19 -2.73 3.00 -11.75
C SER A 19 -3.57 3.33 -10.51
N ALA A 20 -3.66 4.61 -10.15
CA ALA A 20 -4.52 5.03 -9.04
C ALA A 20 -6.01 4.71 -9.27
N ARG A 21 -6.48 4.79 -10.52
CA ARG A 21 -7.86 4.44 -10.89
C ARG A 21 -8.09 2.93 -10.85
N LEU A 22 -7.14 2.13 -11.31
CA LEU A 22 -7.21 0.67 -11.27
C LEU A 22 -7.24 0.15 -9.83
N LEU A 23 -6.34 0.64 -8.96
CA LEU A 23 -6.32 0.24 -7.55
C LEU A 23 -7.62 0.61 -6.82
N ARG A 24 -8.22 1.77 -7.14
CA ARG A 24 -9.54 2.15 -6.59
C ARG A 24 -10.66 1.24 -7.08
N ALA A 25 -10.62 0.79 -8.33
CA ALA A 25 -11.60 -0.15 -8.86
C ALA A 25 -11.51 -1.50 -8.15
N LEU A 26 -10.29 -1.99 -7.88
CA LEU A 26 -10.05 -3.22 -7.12
C LEU A 26 -10.53 -3.13 -5.66
N ALA A 27 -10.52 -1.93 -5.09
CA ALA A 27 -11.03 -1.67 -3.74
C ALA A 27 -12.55 -1.50 -3.64
N GLN A 28 -13.29 -1.62 -4.75
CA GLN A 28 -14.74 -1.57 -4.68
C GLN A 28 -15.30 -2.83 -3.98
N PRO A 29 -16.21 -2.67 -3.01
CA PRO A 29 -16.85 -3.81 -2.34
C PRO A 29 -17.70 -4.56 -3.37
N GLY A 30 -17.25 -5.75 -3.76
CA GLY A 30 -17.87 -6.55 -4.82
C GLY A 30 -17.23 -7.91 -5.02
N LEU A 31 -15.97 -8.07 -4.65
CA LEU A 31 -15.31 -9.38 -4.59
C LEU A 31 -15.49 -9.97 -3.19
N ALA A 32 -16.41 -10.92 -3.06
CA ALA A 32 -16.68 -11.59 -1.79
C ALA A 32 -15.40 -12.20 -1.21
N GLY A 33 -15.07 -11.87 0.04
CA GLY A 33 -13.90 -12.38 0.74
C GLY A 33 -12.59 -11.68 0.40
N LEU A 34 -12.60 -10.55 -0.31
CA LEU A 34 -11.42 -9.70 -0.52
C LEU A 34 -11.63 -8.31 0.09
N GLN A 35 -10.68 -7.86 0.90
CA GLN A 35 -10.59 -6.50 1.40
C GLN A 35 -9.32 -5.85 0.84
N VAL A 36 -9.47 -4.89 -0.08
CA VAL A 36 -8.33 -4.17 -0.65
C VAL A 36 -8.21 -2.80 0.02
N GLU A 37 -7.07 -2.56 0.64
CA GLU A 37 -6.71 -1.30 1.27
C GLU A 37 -5.69 -0.55 0.40
N VAL A 38 -6.08 0.64 -0.09
CA VAL A 38 -5.20 1.46 -0.95
C VAL A 38 -4.36 2.41 -0.09
N CYS A 39 -3.05 2.19 -0.10
CA CYS A 39 -2.04 3.04 0.53
C CYS A 39 -1.40 3.95 -0.50
N HIS A 40 -1.60 5.27 -0.36
CA HIS A 40 -0.86 6.24 -1.14
C HIS A 40 0.51 6.47 -0.53
N VAL A 41 1.56 6.10 -1.25
CA VAL A 41 2.95 6.36 -0.85
C VAL A 41 3.26 7.83 -1.16
N PRO A 42 3.60 8.66 -0.15
CA PRO A 42 3.87 10.08 -0.38
C PRO A 42 5.14 10.30 -1.20
N TYR A 43 5.21 11.43 -1.90
CA TYR A 43 6.43 11.84 -2.60
C TYR A 43 7.56 12.02 -1.58
N GLY A 44 8.72 11.40 -1.84
CA GLY A 44 9.85 11.43 -0.90
C GLY A 44 9.75 10.44 0.27
N PHE A 45 8.89 9.43 0.20
CA PHE A 45 8.87 8.31 1.14
C PHE A 45 10.23 7.60 1.16
N ARG A 46 10.99 7.80 2.24
CA ARG A 46 12.33 7.23 2.40
C ARG A 46 12.20 5.79 2.90
N THR A 47 12.30 4.83 1.98
CA THR A 47 12.28 3.39 2.30
C THR A 47 13.63 2.87 2.78
N PHE A 48 14.71 3.58 2.43
CA PHE A 48 16.07 3.28 2.84
C PHE A 48 16.63 4.49 3.57
N SER A 49 16.90 4.30 4.86
CA SER A 49 17.98 5.04 5.50
C SER A 49 19.28 4.38 5.04
N ASP A 50 20.15 5.10 4.34
CA ASP A 50 21.50 4.61 4.01
C ASP A 50 22.33 4.24 5.27
N ALA A 51 21.85 4.59 6.47
CA ALA A 51 22.36 4.07 7.72
C ALA A 51 21.52 2.88 8.18
N ALA A 52 22.13 1.71 8.27
CA ALA A 52 21.54 0.48 8.81
C ALA A 52 20.95 0.63 10.23
N ASP A 53 21.24 1.74 10.92
CA ASP A 53 20.86 2.02 12.30
C ASP A 53 19.75 3.09 12.48
N SER A 54 19.24 3.71 11.42
CA SER A 54 18.17 4.70 11.60
C SER A 54 16.80 4.03 11.68
N ALA A 55 16.09 4.28 12.77
CA ALA A 55 14.72 3.83 12.93
C ALA A 55 13.83 4.30 11.75
N PRO A 56 12.93 3.46 11.22
CA PRO A 56 12.00 3.84 10.17
C PRO A 56 11.17 5.06 10.60
N SER A 57 10.85 5.93 9.64
CA SER A 57 9.97 7.07 9.92
C SER A 57 8.61 6.59 10.45
N PRO A 58 7.85 7.43 11.18
CA PRO A 58 6.50 7.08 11.65
C PRO A 58 5.59 6.55 10.52
N GLU A 59 5.68 7.14 9.34
CA GLU A 59 4.94 6.74 8.14
C GLU A 59 5.37 5.36 7.64
N ALA A 60 6.68 5.08 7.65
CA ALA A 60 7.21 3.77 7.29
C ALA A 60 6.80 2.69 8.29
N ARG A 61 6.79 2.99 9.60
CA ARG A 61 6.28 2.07 10.63
C ARG A 61 4.80 1.78 10.46
N ALA A 62 3.99 2.79 10.18
CA ALA A 62 2.56 2.61 9.96
C ALA A 62 2.29 1.75 8.70
N LEU A 63 3.09 1.93 7.65
CA LEU A 63 2.99 1.09 6.45
C LEU A 63 3.44 -0.35 6.72
N LEU A 64 4.52 -0.54 7.49
CA LEU A 64 5.02 -1.87 7.89
C LEU A 64 4.00 -2.63 8.74
N ALA A 65 3.37 -1.98 9.71
CA ALA A 65 2.31 -2.62 10.51
C ALA A 65 1.14 -3.09 9.64
N ARG A 66 0.72 -2.30 8.65
CA ARG A 66 -0.33 -2.71 7.69
C ARG A 66 0.14 -3.84 6.77
N ALA A 67 1.42 -3.83 6.42
CA ALA A 67 2.04 -4.89 5.61
C ALA A 67 2.10 -6.23 6.37
N GLU A 68 2.43 -6.22 7.66
CA GLU A 68 2.45 -7.42 8.51
C GLU A 68 1.06 -8.07 8.66
N GLU A 69 0.00 -7.25 8.57
CA GLU A 69 -1.38 -7.71 8.66
C GLU A 69 -2.00 -8.14 7.31
N ALA A 70 -1.31 -7.90 6.19
CA ALA A 70 -1.81 -8.20 4.86
C ALA A 70 -1.50 -9.65 4.46
N ASP A 71 -2.44 -10.30 3.79
CA ASP A 71 -2.25 -11.61 3.17
C ASP A 71 -1.57 -11.52 1.79
N ALA A 72 -1.67 -10.36 1.12
CA ALA A 72 -1.06 -10.11 -0.19
C ALA A 72 -0.79 -8.61 -0.46
N PHE A 73 0.07 -8.35 -1.43
CA PHE A 73 0.43 -7.00 -1.89
C PHE A 73 0.15 -6.82 -3.38
N ILE A 74 -0.30 -5.62 -3.75
CA ILE A 74 -0.42 -5.19 -5.15
C ILE A 74 0.35 -3.88 -5.31
N THR A 75 1.19 -3.79 -6.33
CA THR A 75 1.81 -2.55 -6.76
C THR A 75 1.33 -2.23 -8.18
N ALA A 76 1.19 -0.95 -8.49
CA ALA A 76 0.89 -0.46 -9.82
C ALA A 76 1.95 0.59 -10.19
N SER A 77 2.62 0.39 -11.32
CA SER A 77 3.83 1.10 -11.75
C SER A 77 3.83 1.34 -13.24
#